data_AF-E0NIL7-F1
#
_entry.id   AF-E0NIL7-F1
#
_cell.length_a   1.000
_cell.length_b   1.000
_cell.length_c   1.000
_cell.angle_alpha   90.00
_cell.angle_beta   90.00
_cell.angle_gamma   90.00
#
_symmetry.space_group_name_H-M   'P 1'
#
loop_
_entity.id
_entity.type
_entity.pdbx_description
1 polymer ?
#
loop_
_entity_poly.entity_id
_entity_poly.type
_entity_poly.pdbx_seq_one_letter_code
_entity_poly.pdbx_strand_id
1 'polypeptide(L)' 'MASTIKDVAKMADVSISTVSRVINDSKPVSPEARRRVLKAIEVLDYKPNEVARS' A
#
# COMPACT_ATOMS: atom_id res chain seq x y z
N MET A 1 -12.28 9.58 -8.61
CA MET A 1 -11.98 9.35 -7.17
C MET A 1 -10.63 8.67 -7.11
N ALA A 2 -9.62 9.35 -6.58
CA ALA A 2 -8.27 8.80 -6.48
C ALA A 2 -8.18 7.92 -5.23
N SER A 3 -7.91 6.64 -5.40
CA SER A 3 -7.58 5.75 -4.29
C SER A 3 -6.33 6.28 -3.60
N THR A 4 -6.40 6.52 -2.30
CA THR A 4 -5.25 7.01 -1.53
C THR A 4 -4.60 5.87 -0.75
N ILE A 5 -3.37 6.09 -0.27
CA ILE A 5 -2.68 5.14 0.60
C ILE A 5 -3.48 4.80 1.86
N LYS A 6 -4.37 5.71 2.31
CA LYS A 6 -5.27 5.49 3.44
C LYS A 6 -6.34 4.45 3.11
N ASP A 7 -6.87 4.47 1.89
CA ASP A 7 -7.88 3.51 1.43
C ASP A 7 -7.28 2.12 1.29
N VAL A 8 -6.06 2.04 0.75
CA VAL A 8 -5.28 0.78 0.69
C VAL A 8 -5.05 0.22 2.09
N ALA A 9 -4.64 1.06 3.05
CA ALA A 9 -4.42 0.65 4.43
C ALA A 9 -5.71 0.10 5.08
N LYS A 10 -6.82 0.80 4.87
CA LYS A 10 -8.14 0.42 5.40
C LYS A 10 -8.64 -0.90 4.80
N MET A 11 -8.46 -1.09 3.50
CA MET A 11 -8.87 -2.30 2.79
C MET A 11 -7.99 -3.51 3.12
N ALA A 12 -6.68 -3.30 3.24
CA ALA A 12 -5.74 -4.36 3.61
C ALA A 12 -5.77 -4.68 5.12
N ASP A 13 -6.52 -3.91 5.92
CA ASP A 13 -6.59 -4.02 7.38
C ASP A 13 -5.18 -3.96 8.01
N VAL A 14 -4.44 -2.92 7.62
CA VAL A 14 -3.10 -2.61 8.12
C VAL A 14 -2.93 -1.11 8.33
N SER A 15 -1.90 -0.71 9.07
CA SER A 15 -1.54 0.69 9.23
C SER A 15 -0.95 1.28 7.94
N ILE A 16 -1.12 2.59 7.72
CA ILE A 16 -0.51 3.34 6.62
C ILE A 16 1.02 3.14 6.58
N SER A 17 1.65 3.05 7.75
CA SER A 17 3.07 2.77 7.89
C SER A 17 3.48 1.38 7.40
N THR A 18 2.59 0.38 7.47
CA THR A 18 2.82 -0.95 6.89
C THR A 18 2.71 -0.90 5.37
N VAL A 19 1.73 -0.18 4.82
CA VAL A 19 1.61 0.04 3.37
C VAL A 19 2.83 0.78 2.84
N SER A 20 3.28 1.84 3.53
CA SER A 20 4.49 2.58 3.18
C SER A 20 5.74 1.70 3.22
N ARG A 21 5.86 0.80 4.20
CA ARG A 21 6.95 -0.19 4.26
C ARG A 21 6.93 -1.17 3.10
N VAL A 22 5.74 -1.64 2.69
CA VAL A 22 5.57 -2.54 1.52
C VAL A 22 5.93 -1.83 0.22
N ILE A 23 5.51 -0.58 0.05
CA ILE A 23 5.77 0.21 -1.17
C ILE A 23 7.26 0.59 -1.27
N ASN A 24 7.86 1.02 -0.16
CA ASN A 24 9.27 1.45 -0.14
C ASN A 24 10.26 0.31 0.13
N ASP A 25 9.78 -0.92 0.30
CA ASP A 25 10.55 -2.11 0.69
C ASP A 25 11.52 -1.87 1.88
N SER A 26 11.19 -0.95 2.79
CA SER A 26 12.16 -0.43 3.76
C SER A 26 12.37 -1.32 4.98
N LYS A 27 11.39 -2.16 5.32
CA LYS A 27 11.46 -3.13 6.41
C LYS A 27 10.69 -4.40 6.06
N PRO A 28 11.14 -5.57 6.54
CA PRO A 28 10.39 -6.80 6.38
C PRO A 28 9.04 -6.67 7.10
N VAL A 29 7.98 -6.88 6.33
CA VAL A 29 6.61 -7.02 6.84
C VAL A 29 6.19 -8.48 6.76
N SER A 30 5.20 -8.87 7.57
CA SER A 30 4.65 -10.23 7.51
C SER A 30 4.15 -10.54 6.09
N PRO A 31 4.41 -11.75 5.57
CA PRO A 31 4.01 -12.13 4.21
C PRO A 31 2.49 -12.02 4.00
N GLU A 32 1.69 -12.25 5.05
CA GLU A 32 0.25 -12.04 5.03
C GLU A 32 -0.14 -10.58 4.82
N ALA A 33 0.50 -9.65 5.54
CA ALA A 33 0.27 -8.22 5.39
C ALA A 33 0.66 -7.75 3.98
N ARG A 34 1.79 -8.24 3.44
CA ARG A 34 2.23 -7.94 2.08
C ARG A 34 1.19 -8.40 1.05
N ARG A 35 0.65 -9.62 1.17
CA ARG A 35 -0.41 -10.12 0.27
C ARG A 35 -1.68 -9.28 0.34
N ARG A 36 -2.14 -8.90 1.55
CA ARG A 36 -3.32 -8.05 1.73
C ARG A 36 -3.12 -6.69 1.09
N VAL A 37 -1.96 -6.07 1.29
CA VAL A 37 -1.62 -4.78 0.69
C VAL A 37 -1.56 -4.86 -0.83
N LEU A 38 -0.87 -5.86 -1.40
CA LEU A 38 -0.81 -6.05 -2.86
C LEU A 38 -2.21 -6.24 -3.46
N LYS A 39 -3.06 -7.04 -2.83
CA LYS A 39 -4.44 -7.23 -3.28
C LYS A 39 -5.27 -5.95 -3.19
N ALA A 40 -5.12 -5.18 -2.12
CA ALA A 40 -5.80 -3.89 -1.99
C ALA A 40 -5.30 -2.88 -3.03
N ILE A 41 -4.01 -2.89 -3.34
CA ILE A 41 -3.41 -2.05 -4.39
C ILE A 41 -4.02 -2.38 -5.75
N GLU A 42 -4.13 -3.67 -6.10
CA GLU A 42 -4.76 -4.11 -7.35
C GLU A 42 -6.23 -3.72 -7.43
N VAL A 43 -7.02 -4.00 -6.37
CA VAL A 43 -8.46 -3.72 -6.37
C VAL A 43 -8.76 -2.23 -6.44
N LEU A 44 -7.95 -1.42 -5.77
CA LEU A 44 -8.12 0.03 -5.74
C LEU A 44 -7.47 0.73 -6.96
N ASP A 45 -6.83 -0.02 -7.87
CA ASP A 45 -5.92 0.51 -8.91
C ASP A 45 -4.98 1.58 -8.34
N TYR A 46 -4.49 1.36 -7.12
CA TYR A 46 -3.63 2.31 -6.44
C TYR A 46 -2.25 2.29 -7.10
N LYS A 47 -2.01 3.24 -8.00
CA LYS A 47 -0.68 3.45 -8.56
C LYS A 47 0.10 4.38 -7.63
N PRO A 48 1.17 3.90 -6.96
CA PRO A 48 2.08 4.82 -6.26
C PRO A 48 2.58 5.80 -7.31
N ASN A 49 2.22 7.06 -7.14
CA ASN A 49 2.48 8.08 -8.13
C ASN A 49 3.97 8.39 -8.11
N GLU A 50 4.74 7.78 -9.04
CA GLU A 50 6.17 8.06 -9.23
C GLU A 50 6.44 9.54 -9.53
N VAL A 51 5.41 10.29 -9.92
CA VAL A 51 5.42 11.74 -10.19
C VAL A 51 5.61 12.59 -8.91
N ALA A 52 5.47 12.02 -7.70
CA ALA A 52 5.78 12.73 -6.45
C ALA A 52 7.26 12.64 -6.04
N ARG A 53 8.16 12.21 -6.94
CA ARG A 53 9.60 12.01 -6.67
C ARG A 53 10.52 13.04 -7.34
N SER A 54 10.03 14.20 -7.75
CA SER A 54 10.85 15.32 -8.25
C SER A 54 10.99 16.44 -7.24
#